data_AF-A0A2T2YIL4-F1
#
_entry.id   AF-A0A2T2YIL4-F1
#
_cell.length_a   1.000
_cell.length_b   1.000
_cell.length_c   1.000
_cell.angle_alpha   90.00
_cell.angle_beta   90.00
_cell.angle_gamma   90.00
#
_symmetry.space_group_name_H-M   'P 1'
#
loop_
_entity.id
_entity.type
_entity.pdbx_description
1 polymer ?
#
loop_
_entity_poly.entity_id
_entity_poly.type
_entity_poly.pdbx_seq_one_letter_code
_entity_poly.pdbx_strand_id
1 'polypeptide(L)'
;MTEEQIRLVKNSWKSFRQIDAELIGDVFYSKLFLDTPKLQKLFPAALQPQQKKLVNMLHYIISRLDQPEVITADIRALALRHKGYGVKAEYYSLVGNALLWTIERGAGNEWNNTIKEAWLACYTLLANTMMAATKPTATTKA
;
A
#
# COMPACT_ATOMS: atom_id res chain seq x y z
N MET A 1 -3.61 13.92 -5.53
CA MET A 1 -4.94 13.28 -5.62
C MET A 1 -5.99 14.36 -5.51
N THR A 2 -7.15 14.20 -6.15
CA THR A 2 -8.30 15.11 -5.99
C THR A 2 -9.12 14.71 -4.75
N GLU A 3 -9.94 15.63 -4.23
CA GLU A 3 -10.89 15.33 -3.16
C GLU A 3 -11.83 14.16 -3.53
N GLU A 4 -12.27 14.12 -4.78
CA GLU A 4 -13.11 13.03 -5.29
C GLU A 4 -12.38 11.68 -5.28
N GLN A 5 -11.11 11.63 -5.69
CA GLN A 5 -10.30 10.41 -5.61
C GLN A 5 -10.14 9.93 -4.16
N ILE A 6 -9.92 10.86 -3.23
CA ILE A 6 -9.84 10.54 -1.79
C ILE A 6 -11.17 9.95 -1.31
N ARG A 7 -12.29 10.57 -1.67
CA ARG A 7 -13.63 10.09 -1.31
C ARG A 7 -13.90 8.69 -1.84
N LEU A 8 -13.57 8.41 -3.11
CA LEU A 8 -13.75 7.10 -3.74
C LEU A 8 -12.91 6.02 -3.07
N VAL A 9 -11.64 6.30 -2.78
CA VAL A 9 -10.75 5.36 -2.06
C VAL A 9 -11.27 5.10 -0.65
N LYS A 10 -11.61 6.15 0.10
CA LYS A 10 -12.14 6.00 1.47
C LYS A 10 -13.45 5.22 1.50
N ASN A 11 -14.36 5.48 0.55
CA ASN A 11 -15.65 4.79 0.49
C ASN A 11 -15.51 3.33 0.07
N SER A 12 -14.78 3.04 -1.00
CA SER A 12 -14.56 1.66 -1.46
C SER A 12 -13.78 0.81 -0.45
N TRP A 13 -12.96 1.43 0.41
CA TRP A 13 -12.27 0.71 1.49
C TRP A 13 -13.15 0.43 2.72
N LYS A 14 -14.35 1.03 2.85
CA LYS A 14 -15.20 0.83 4.04
C LYS A 14 -15.60 -0.63 4.25
N SER A 15 -15.91 -1.35 3.17
CA SER A 15 -16.29 -2.77 3.21
C SER A 15 -15.15 -3.65 3.76
N PHE A 16 -13.91 -3.34 3.41
CA PHE A 16 -12.72 -4.07 3.88
C PHE A 16 -12.52 -4.00 5.40
N ARG A 17 -13.05 -2.96 6.08
CA ARG A 17 -12.92 -2.83 7.54
C ARG A 17 -13.67 -3.91 8.33
N GLN A 18 -14.65 -4.57 7.70
CA GLN A 18 -15.45 -5.63 8.31
C GLN A 18 -14.90 -7.03 7.98
N ILE A 19 -13.87 -7.11 7.15
CA ILE A 19 -13.23 -8.37 6.75
C ILE A 19 -12.02 -8.60 7.67
N ASP A 20 -11.76 -9.86 8.00
CA ASP A 20 -10.55 -10.22 8.75
C ASP A 20 -9.28 -9.73 8.01
N ALA A 21 -8.43 -9.00 8.74
CA ALA A 21 -7.18 -8.48 8.23
C ALA A 21 -6.19 -9.58 7.79
N GLU A 22 -6.21 -10.75 8.42
CA GLU A 22 -5.45 -11.92 7.97
C GLU A 22 -5.94 -12.39 6.61
N LEU A 23 -7.26 -12.48 6.41
CA LEU A 23 -7.83 -12.94 5.14
C LEU A 23 -7.48 -12.00 3.98
N ILE A 24 -7.63 -10.68 4.17
CA ILE A 24 -7.24 -9.70 3.14
C ILE A 24 -5.74 -9.81 2.85
N GLY A 25 -4.92 -9.90 3.91
CA GLY A 25 -3.48 -10.03 3.77
C GLY A 25 -3.08 -11.33 3.06
N ASP A 26 -3.76 -12.42 3.34
CA ASP A 26 -3.52 -13.74 2.73
C ASP A 26 -3.80 -13.72 1.23
N VAL A 27 -4.93 -13.14 0.81
CA VAL A 27 -5.25 -12.94 -0.60
C VAL A 27 -4.18 -12.08 -1.29
N PHE A 28 -3.74 -10.99 -0.64
CA PHE A 28 -2.68 -10.14 -1.17
C PHE A 28 -1.34 -10.87 -1.33
N TYR A 29 -0.85 -11.55 -0.28
CA TYR A 29 0.45 -12.21 -0.31
C TYR A 29 0.44 -13.42 -1.25
N SER A 30 -0.66 -14.18 -1.29
CA SER A 30 -0.86 -15.25 -2.26
C SER A 30 -0.76 -14.75 -3.69
N LYS A 31 -1.43 -13.63 -4.01
CA LYS A 31 -1.34 -13.01 -5.34
C LYS A 31 0.07 -12.51 -5.65
N LEU A 32 0.71 -11.81 -4.71
CA LEU A 32 2.06 -11.28 -4.87
C LEU A 32 3.08 -12.39 -5.17
N PHE A 33 3.01 -13.51 -4.45
CA PHE A 33 3.94 -14.62 -4.64
C PHE A 33 3.59 -15.50 -5.83
N LEU A 34 2.32 -15.59 -6.23
CA LEU A 34 1.94 -16.21 -7.49
C LEU A 34 2.55 -15.45 -8.69
N ASP A 35 2.43 -14.12 -8.69
CA ASP A 35 2.93 -13.28 -9.79
C ASP A 35 4.45 -13.08 -9.72
N THR A 36 5.04 -13.09 -8.53
CA THR A 36 6.49 -12.91 -8.33
C THR A 36 7.02 -13.77 -7.19
N PRO A 37 7.26 -15.08 -7.44
CA PRO A 37 7.71 -16.02 -6.41
C PRO A 37 9.02 -15.60 -5.71
N LYS A 38 9.92 -14.93 -6.44
CA LYS A 38 11.21 -14.45 -5.90
C LYS A 38 11.07 -13.50 -4.71
N LEU A 39 9.95 -12.78 -4.57
CA LEU A 39 9.74 -11.85 -3.47
C LEU A 39 9.49 -12.55 -2.13
N GLN A 40 9.07 -13.83 -2.14
CA GLN A 40 8.78 -14.58 -0.92
C GLN A 40 9.98 -14.61 0.04
N LYS A 41 11.22 -14.61 -0.49
CA LYS A 41 12.46 -14.59 0.29
C LYS A 41 12.67 -13.30 1.09
N LEU A 42 11.95 -12.23 0.79
CA LEU A 42 12.02 -10.95 1.51
C LEU A 42 11.07 -10.89 2.71
N PHE A 43 10.22 -11.90 2.90
CA PHE A 43 9.21 -11.94 3.95
C PHE A 43 9.53 -13.05 4.97
N PRO A 44 9.07 -12.89 6.23
CA PRO A 44 9.24 -13.93 7.24
C PRO A 44 8.48 -15.21 6.84
N ALA A 45 8.96 -16.36 7.32
CA ALA A 45 8.30 -17.66 7.10
C ALA A 45 6.87 -17.69 7.66
N ALA A 46 6.65 -17.09 8.83
CA ALA A 46 5.32 -16.89 9.40
C ALA A 46 4.70 -15.59 8.85
N LEU A 47 3.77 -15.71 7.91
CA LEU A 47 3.15 -14.57 7.24
C LEU A 47 1.97 -13.96 8.00
N GLN A 48 1.28 -14.70 8.86
CA GLN A 48 0.08 -14.19 9.57
C GLN A 48 0.30 -12.85 10.30
N PRO A 49 1.37 -12.65 11.09
CA PRO A 49 1.64 -11.35 11.69
C PRO A 49 1.89 -10.25 10.66
N GLN A 50 2.49 -10.60 9.53
CA GLN A 50 2.81 -9.67 8.45
C GLN A 50 1.56 -9.30 7.61
N GLN A 51 0.66 -10.25 7.38
CA GLN A 51 -0.67 -10.06 6.77
C GLN A 51 -1.47 -9.02 7.55
N LYS A 52 -1.62 -9.21 8.88
CA LYS A 52 -2.28 -8.24 9.77
C LYS A 52 -1.62 -6.87 9.73
N LYS A 53 -0.28 -6.82 9.81
CA LYS A 53 0.48 -5.55 9.80
C LYS A 53 0.22 -4.73 8.54
N LEU A 54 0.22 -5.38 7.37
CA LEU A 54 -0.06 -4.71 6.10
C LEU A 54 -1.45 -4.06 6.10
N VAL A 55 -2.48 -4.85 6.42
CA VAL A 55 -3.87 -4.39 6.33
C VAL A 55 -4.17 -3.31 7.38
N ASN A 56 -3.60 -3.43 8.59
CA ASN A 56 -3.71 -2.38 9.62
C ASN A 56 -3.03 -1.08 9.21
N MET A 57 -1.88 -1.15 8.53
CA MET A 57 -1.22 0.04 7.99
C MET A 57 -2.06 0.68 6.88
N LEU A 58 -2.68 -0.11 6.00
CA LEU A 58 -3.62 0.40 4.99
C LEU A 58 -4.84 1.05 5.64
N HIS A 59 -5.47 0.42 6.64
CA HIS A 59 -6.55 1.03 7.42
C HIS A 59 -6.16 2.40 7.97
N TYR A 60 -4.96 2.49 8.57
CA TYR A 60 -4.44 3.71 9.16
C TYR A 60 -4.26 4.81 8.09
N ILE A 61 -3.52 4.53 7.02
CA ILE A 61 -3.24 5.49 5.95
C ILE A 61 -4.53 5.95 5.27
N ILE A 62 -5.40 5.01 4.86
CA ILE A 62 -6.62 5.30 4.12
C ILE A 62 -7.60 6.14 4.96
N SER A 63 -7.67 5.88 6.27
CA SER A 63 -8.51 6.67 7.17
C SER A 63 -8.12 8.16 7.24
N ARG A 64 -6.87 8.50 6.89
CA ARG A 64 -6.25 9.82 7.01
C ARG A 64 -5.75 10.37 5.68
N LEU A 65 -6.22 9.86 4.54
CA LEU A 65 -5.80 10.36 3.21
C LEU A 65 -6.12 11.84 2.97
N ASP A 66 -7.11 12.37 3.68
CA ASP A 66 -7.51 13.78 3.72
C ASP A 66 -6.74 14.61 4.76
N GLN A 67 -5.84 14.00 5.53
CA GLN A 67 -5.01 14.63 6.57
C GLN A 67 -3.54 14.21 6.40
N PRO A 68 -2.91 14.51 5.24
CA PRO A 68 -1.56 14.01 4.91
C PRO A 68 -0.49 14.44 5.92
N GLU A 69 -0.62 15.62 6.52
CA GLU A 69 0.25 16.15 7.57
C GLU A 69 0.33 15.23 8.80
N VAL A 70 -0.77 14.55 9.15
CA VAL A 70 -0.83 13.65 10.32
C VAL A 70 -0.04 12.36 10.08
N ILE A 71 -0.05 11.84 8.85
CA ILE A 71 0.57 10.55 8.52
C ILE A 71 1.96 10.68 7.88
N THR A 72 2.44 11.90 7.64
CA THR A 72 3.72 12.15 6.96
C THR A 72 4.90 11.52 7.70
N ALA A 73 4.96 11.68 9.02
CA ALA A 73 6.03 11.10 9.84
C ALA A 73 6.01 9.56 9.79
N ASP A 74 4.82 8.96 9.85
CA ASP A 74 4.65 7.50 9.80
C ASP A 74 5.04 6.91 8.45
N ILE A 75 4.63 7.56 7.34
CA ILE A 75 5.03 7.14 5.99
C ILE A 75 6.54 7.24 5.83
N ARG A 76 7.17 8.30 6.35
CA ARG A 76 8.63 8.45 6.33
C ARG A 76 9.33 7.34 7.12
N ALA A 77 8.85 7.04 8.33
CA ALA A 77 9.39 5.94 9.14
C ALA A 77 9.22 4.58 8.44
N LEU A 78 8.06 4.36 7.81
CA LEU A 78 7.79 3.17 7.00
C LEU A 78 8.76 3.04 5.83
N ALA A 79 9.02 4.14 5.12
CA ALA A 79 9.94 4.19 4.00
C ALA A 79 11.38 3.83 4.42
N LEU A 80 11.86 4.35 5.55
CA LEU A 80 13.19 4.02 6.08
C LEU A 80 13.31 2.54 6.44
N ARG A 81 12.26 1.94 7.02
CA ARG A 81 12.23 0.48 7.25
C ARG A 81 12.29 -0.31 5.94
N HIS A 82 11.53 0.10 4.92
CA HIS A 82 11.55 -0.54 3.60
C HIS A 82 12.94 -0.47 2.95
N LYS A 83 13.63 0.67 3.10
CA LYS A 83 15.03 0.79 2.69
C LYS A 83 15.93 -0.20 3.44
N GLY A 84 15.77 -0.30 4.76
CA GLY A 84 16.51 -1.25 5.60
C GLY A 84 16.28 -2.71 5.24
N TYR A 85 15.08 -3.05 4.74
CA TYR A 85 14.75 -4.39 4.22
C TYR A 85 15.31 -4.67 2.82
N GLY A 86 15.96 -3.71 2.18
CA GLY A 86 16.49 -3.86 0.83
C GLY A 86 15.42 -3.80 -0.27
N VAL A 87 14.26 -3.18 0.00
CA VAL A 87 13.21 -2.98 -1.01
C VAL A 87 13.72 -2.09 -2.13
N LYS A 88 13.62 -2.58 -3.36
CA LYS A 88 14.00 -1.86 -4.58
C LYS A 88 12.81 -1.11 -5.18
N ALA A 89 13.10 -0.06 -5.95
CA ALA A 89 12.07 0.72 -6.65
C ALA A 89 11.18 -0.17 -7.55
N GLU A 90 11.77 -1.16 -8.22
CA GLU A 90 11.05 -2.13 -9.07
C GLU A 90 10.03 -2.99 -8.30
N TYR A 91 10.15 -3.14 -6.98
CA TYR A 91 9.20 -3.94 -6.20
C TYR A 91 7.89 -3.20 -5.93
N TYR A 92 7.89 -1.86 -5.99
CA TYR A 92 6.66 -1.08 -5.79
C TYR A 92 5.64 -1.36 -6.90
N SER A 93 6.04 -1.43 -8.17
CA SER A 93 5.07 -1.76 -9.23
C SER A 93 4.43 -3.15 -9.06
N LEU A 94 5.23 -4.14 -8.64
CA LEU A 94 4.75 -5.51 -8.37
C LEU A 94 3.77 -5.56 -7.19
N VAL A 95 4.11 -4.87 -6.11
CA VAL A 95 3.23 -4.73 -4.93
C VAL A 95 1.94 -3.99 -5.29
N GLY A 96 2.02 -2.92 -6.09
CA GLY A 96 0.87 -2.17 -6.57
C GLY A 96 -0.08 -3.03 -7.37
N ASN A 97 0.43 -3.85 -8.29
CA ASN A 97 -0.39 -4.76 -9.10
C ASN A 97 -1.13 -5.78 -8.22
N ALA A 98 -0.45 -6.41 -7.26
CA ALA A 98 -1.07 -7.35 -6.34
C ALA A 98 -2.13 -6.67 -5.47
N LEU A 99 -1.84 -5.47 -4.94
CA LEU A 99 -2.77 -4.71 -4.10
C LEU A 99 -4.03 -4.30 -4.86
N LEU A 100 -3.89 -3.71 -6.05
CA LEU A 100 -5.03 -3.31 -6.87
C LEU A 100 -5.88 -4.52 -7.24
N TRP A 101 -5.26 -5.66 -7.55
CA TRP A 101 -5.98 -6.91 -7.80
C TRP A 101 -6.75 -7.38 -6.56
N THR A 102 -6.15 -7.35 -5.37
CA THR A 102 -6.82 -7.71 -4.11
C THR A 102 -8.03 -6.80 -3.84
N ILE A 103 -7.89 -5.50 -4.07
CA ILE A 103 -8.97 -4.54 -3.88
C ILE A 103 -10.09 -4.78 -4.89
N GLU A 104 -9.76 -5.02 -6.14
CA GLU A 104 -10.74 -5.36 -7.18
C GLU A 104 -11.57 -6.59 -6.78
N ARG A 105 -10.92 -7.65 -6.27
CA ARG A 105 -11.62 -8.87 -5.81
C ARG A 105 -12.51 -8.60 -4.58
N GLY A 106 -12.04 -7.79 -3.63
CA GLY A 106 -12.81 -7.48 -2.43
C GLY A 106 -13.95 -6.48 -2.66
N ALA A 107 -13.82 -5.57 -3.64
CA ALA A 107 -14.85 -4.61 -4.01
C ALA A 107 -15.97 -5.24 -4.86
N GLY A 108 -15.70 -6.36 -5.56
CA GLY A 108 -16.70 -7.09 -6.33
C GLY A 108 -17.43 -6.20 -7.33
N ASN A 109 -18.76 -6.18 -7.27
CA ASN A 109 -19.61 -5.43 -8.19
C ASN A 109 -19.48 -3.90 -8.07
N GLU A 110 -18.91 -3.39 -6.97
CA GLU A 110 -18.67 -1.95 -6.83
C GLU A 110 -17.47 -1.49 -7.66
N TRP A 111 -16.56 -2.40 -8.03
CA TRP A 111 -15.36 -2.07 -8.77
C TRP A 111 -15.66 -1.58 -10.19
N ASN A 112 -15.14 -0.41 -10.54
CA ASN A 112 -15.28 0.21 -11.86
C ASN A 112 -14.04 1.04 -12.21
N ASN A 113 -13.97 1.58 -13.43
CA ASN A 113 -12.82 2.35 -13.91
C ASN A 113 -12.52 3.58 -13.06
N THR A 114 -13.54 4.29 -12.58
CA THR A 114 -13.37 5.47 -11.73
C THR A 114 -12.73 5.12 -10.39
N ILE A 115 -13.18 4.02 -9.75
CA ILE A 115 -12.57 3.54 -8.51
C ILE A 115 -11.14 3.04 -8.77
N LYS A 116 -10.91 2.31 -9.86
CA LYS A 116 -9.58 1.85 -10.26
C LYS A 116 -8.59 3.00 -10.42
N GLU A 117 -8.98 4.07 -11.11
CA GLU A 117 -8.14 5.26 -11.30
C GLU A 117 -7.84 5.96 -9.98
N ALA A 118 -8.83 6.07 -9.08
CA ALA A 118 -8.63 6.63 -7.75
C ALA A 118 -7.63 5.81 -6.92
N TRP A 119 -7.71 4.49 -6.96
CA TRP A 119 -6.76 3.60 -6.30
C TRP A 119 -5.36 3.64 -6.90
N LEU A 120 -5.26 3.71 -8.23
CA LEU A 120 -3.98 3.87 -8.92
C LEU A 120 -3.30 5.18 -8.51
N ALA A 121 -4.05 6.29 -8.45
CA ALA A 121 -3.55 7.58 -8.00
C ALA A 121 -3.09 7.53 -6.53
N CYS A 122 -3.87 6.87 -5.65
CA CYS A 122 -3.53 6.68 -4.25
C CYS A 122 -2.24 5.87 -4.07
N TYR A 123 -2.16 4.71 -4.71
CA TYR A 123 -0.99 3.86 -4.63
C TYR A 123 0.27 4.57 -5.16
N THR A 124 0.14 5.21 -6.31
CA THR A 124 1.25 5.96 -6.94
C THR A 124 1.76 7.06 -6.04
N LEU A 125 0.87 7.83 -5.40
CA LEU A 125 1.25 8.85 -4.44
C LEU A 125 2.05 8.25 -3.26
N LEU A 126 1.52 7.20 -2.62
CA LEU A 126 2.17 6.56 -1.48
C LEU A 126 3.54 5.97 -1.85
N ALA A 127 3.62 5.23 -2.96
CA ALA A 127 4.86 4.65 -3.46
C ALA A 127 5.91 5.73 -3.75
N ASN A 128 5.52 6.82 -4.41
CA ASN A 128 6.42 7.94 -4.71
C ASN A 128 6.90 8.63 -3.44
N THR A 129 6.02 8.86 -2.46
CA THR A 129 6.39 9.45 -1.16
C THR A 129 7.38 8.56 -0.42
N MET A 130 7.16 7.25 -0.39
CA MET A 130 8.09 6.30 0.22
C MET A 130 9.45 6.30 -0.49
N MET A 131 9.46 6.22 -1.82
CA MET A 131 10.71 6.26 -2.59
C MET A 131 11.45 7.58 -2.37
N ALA A 132 10.77 8.72 -2.41
CA ALA A 132 11.37 10.03 -2.18
C ALA A 132 11.99 10.17 -0.78
N ALA A 133 11.32 9.65 0.25
CA ALA A 133 11.80 9.69 1.63
C ALA A 133 13.11 8.91 1.86
N THR A 134 13.49 8.01 0.95
CA THR A 134 14.70 7.17 1.04
C THR A 134 15.88 7.69 0.23
N LYS A 135 15.65 8.66 -0.68
CA LYS A 135 16.69 9.30 -1.47
C LYS A 135 17.57 10.15 -0.53
N PRO A 136 18.91 10.16 -0.71
CA PRO A 136 19.77 11.07 0.03
C PRO A 136 19.30 12.51 -0.23
N THR A 137 19.03 13.26 0.82
CA THR A 137 18.84 14.71 0.69
C THR A 137 20.20 15.25 0.26
N ALA A 138 20.29 15.84 -0.94
CA ALA A 138 21.50 16.53 -1.36
C ALA A 138 21.82 17.55 -0.28
N THR A 139 22.85 17.26 0.51
CA THR A 139 23.34 18.17 1.53
C THR A 139 24.12 19.21 0.76
N THR A 140 23.48 20.30 0.37
CA THR A 140 24.19 21.49 -0.08
C THR A 140 24.94 22.00 1.14
N LYS A 141 26.20 21.58 1.29
CA LYS A 141 27.16 22.28 2.14
C LYS A 141 27.35 23.65 1.49
N ALA A 142 26.85 24.68 2.15
CA ALA A 142 27.34 26.05 1.97
C ALA A 142 28.73 26.17 2.61
#